data_AF-A0A3A1P6I5-F1
#
_entry.id   AF-A0A3A1P6I5-F1
#
_cell.length_a   1.000
_cell.length_b   1.000
_cell.length_c   1.000
_cell.angle_alpha   90.00
_cell.angle_beta   90.00
_cell.angle_gamma   90.00
#
_symmetry.space_group_name_H-M   'P 1'
#
loop_
_entity.id
_entity.type
_entity.pdbx_description
1 polymer ?
#
loop_
_entity_poly.entity_id
_entity_poly.type
_entity_poly.pdbx_seq_one_letter_code
_entity_poly.pdbx_strand_id
1 'polypeptide(L)'
;MTDAFDPADAACWIAHGRAPHHAHAIANAWRAFPDLPNDTPLEARMARTRERTAMLKPLHERIVQEGEQQRQAANFAHVERKVAGGSTDSRDRGILHARAVYGYDWDEAVAWADGNYAAKAGWEARPPSLTRQGKPDRRRGAYDQGFLDGGGRPDDIFDVARRSLAAVTPEPATATSPPSSRPLPSQWPAPTDLPTPVSWHRRLLLLGATEHAAGTIGILAMLHERIGHDETTVCLIDAQTGLYALSGATGLPPGDDEALRAHLRQRDYADILAVAEEAELARLDTDSHILPLARTMERTRNSLLQQRTQFRLWLARGRARGEQFAAGHIRWSKMAAGLSGRLGDFTVRYAGPAHPRGHRIIVEDAYGETATGYRTARGHDLNPEIVIGNKSHLRSAMTELLRQYAAALRLG
;
A
#
# COMPACT_ATOMS: atom_id res chain seq x y z
N MET A 1 -45.02 12.56 5.53
CA MET A 1 -45.59 11.23 5.26
C MET A 1 -44.46 10.40 4.70
N THR A 2 -43.93 9.45 5.46
CA THR A 2 -42.96 8.47 4.94
C THR A 2 -43.71 7.59 3.94
N ASP A 3 -43.34 7.65 2.66
CA ASP A 3 -43.82 6.68 1.67
C ASP A 3 -43.52 5.28 2.21
N ALA A 4 -44.59 4.56 2.56
CA ALA A 4 -44.48 3.21 3.06
C ALA A 4 -44.00 2.33 1.90
N PHE A 5 -42.87 1.67 2.07
CA PHE A 5 -42.34 0.74 1.08
C PHE A 5 -43.33 -0.41 0.86
N ASP A 6 -43.94 -0.47 -0.31
CA ASP A 6 -44.81 -1.58 -0.70
C ASP A 6 -43.99 -2.65 -1.45
N PRO A 7 -43.73 -3.82 -0.84
CA PRO A 7 -42.96 -4.87 -1.49
C PRO A 7 -43.70 -5.53 -2.68
N ALA A 8 -45.01 -5.32 -2.80
CA ALA A 8 -45.82 -5.78 -3.92
C ALA A 8 -45.82 -4.80 -5.11
N ASP A 9 -45.24 -3.61 -4.96
CA ASP A 9 -45.02 -2.63 -6.02
C ASP A 9 -43.58 -2.72 -6.57
N ALA A 10 -43.47 -2.95 -7.88
CA ALA A 10 -42.18 -3.00 -8.55
C ALA A 10 -41.47 -1.64 -8.54
N ALA A 11 -42.19 -0.52 -8.57
CA ALA A 11 -41.59 0.81 -8.58
C ALA A 11 -40.82 1.09 -7.29
N CYS A 12 -41.32 0.61 -6.14
CA CYS A 12 -40.62 0.66 -4.86
C CYS A 12 -39.26 -0.05 -4.91
N TRP A 13 -39.17 -1.25 -5.50
CA TRP A 13 -37.90 -1.97 -5.67
C TRP A 13 -36.93 -1.28 -6.63
N ILE A 14 -37.44 -0.72 -7.73
CA ILE A 14 -36.63 0.02 -8.71
C ILE A 14 -36.05 1.29 -8.07
N ALA A 15 -36.86 2.03 -7.32
CA ALA A 15 -36.41 3.21 -6.57
C ALA A 15 -35.28 2.88 -5.57
N HIS A 16 -35.24 1.63 -5.09
CA HIS A 16 -34.20 1.10 -4.19
C HIS A 16 -33.06 0.38 -4.94
N GLY A 17 -32.91 0.63 -6.24
CA GLY A 17 -31.76 0.19 -7.04
C GLY A 17 -31.84 -1.24 -7.58
N ARG A 18 -33.01 -1.89 -7.57
CA ARG A 18 -33.19 -3.17 -8.25
C ARG A 18 -33.37 -2.97 -9.75
N ALA A 19 -32.75 -3.86 -10.54
CA ALA A 19 -32.99 -3.91 -11.97
C ALA A 19 -34.49 -4.17 -12.25
N PRO A 20 -35.07 -3.56 -13.31
CA PRO A 20 -36.51 -3.63 -13.55
C PRO A 20 -37.06 -5.06 -13.58
N HIS A 21 -36.41 -5.99 -14.28
CA HIS A 21 -36.89 -7.37 -14.37
C HIS A 21 -36.85 -8.12 -13.01
N HIS A 22 -35.86 -7.84 -12.16
CA HIS A 22 -35.81 -8.36 -10.78
C HIS A 22 -36.93 -7.78 -9.92
N ALA A 23 -37.13 -6.46 -9.99
CA ALA A 23 -38.17 -5.77 -9.25
C ALA A 23 -39.57 -6.31 -9.57
N HIS A 24 -39.89 -6.51 -10.86
CA HIS A 24 -41.17 -7.09 -11.28
C HIS A 24 -41.35 -8.51 -10.76
N ALA A 25 -40.32 -9.35 -10.82
CA ALA A 25 -40.39 -10.72 -10.31
C ALA A 25 -40.58 -10.78 -8.79
N ILE A 26 -39.93 -9.89 -8.03
CA ILE A 26 -40.10 -9.79 -6.57
C ILE A 26 -41.52 -9.33 -6.24
N ALA A 27 -41.98 -8.24 -6.86
CA ALA A 27 -43.34 -7.72 -6.67
C ALA A 27 -44.42 -8.76 -6.99
N ASN A 28 -44.24 -9.56 -8.04
CA ASN A 28 -45.13 -10.67 -8.37
C ASN A 28 -45.20 -11.72 -7.26
N ALA A 29 -44.06 -12.08 -6.66
CA ALA A 29 -44.05 -13.05 -5.56
C ALA A 29 -44.74 -12.51 -4.31
N TRP A 30 -44.58 -11.21 -4.01
CA TRP A 30 -45.30 -10.55 -2.91
C TRP A 30 -46.80 -10.44 -3.15
N ARG A 31 -47.24 -10.22 -4.40
CA ARG A 31 -48.66 -10.26 -4.78
C ARG A 31 -49.27 -11.65 -4.69
N ALA A 32 -48.51 -12.68 -5.10
CA ALA A 32 -48.96 -14.07 -5.03
C ALA A 32 -49.00 -14.61 -3.58
N PHE A 33 -48.05 -14.16 -2.74
CA PHE A 33 -47.89 -14.60 -1.37
C PHE A 33 -47.74 -13.41 -0.40
N PRO A 34 -48.82 -12.62 -0.19
CA PRO A 34 -48.80 -11.48 0.72
C PRO A 34 -48.70 -11.93 2.17
N ASP A 35 -48.26 -11.02 3.04
CA ASP A 35 -48.26 -11.27 4.48
C ASP A 35 -49.71 -11.43 4.98
N LEU A 36 -49.91 -12.37 5.90
CA LEU A 36 -51.21 -12.56 6.55
C LEU A 36 -51.33 -11.64 7.77
N PRO A 37 -52.56 -11.24 8.14
CA PRO A 37 -52.84 -10.45 9.33
C PRO A 37 -52.20 -11.01 10.62
N ASN A 38 -51.86 -10.14 11.57
CA ASN A 38 -51.14 -10.51 12.80
C ASN A 38 -51.93 -11.46 13.72
N ASP A 39 -53.25 -11.46 13.62
CA ASP A 39 -54.18 -12.35 14.33
C ASP A 39 -54.27 -13.75 13.70
N THR A 40 -53.69 -13.94 12.51
CA THR A 40 -53.59 -15.26 11.86
C THR A 40 -52.62 -16.18 12.65
N PRO A 41 -52.95 -17.48 12.82
CA PRO A 41 -52.06 -18.43 13.50
C PRO A 41 -50.63 -18.39 12.98
N LEU A 42 -49.65 -18.47 13.90
CA LEU A 42 -48.23 -18.36 13.58
C LEU A 42 -47.78 -19.35 12.49
N GLU A 43 -48.24 -20.60 12.55
CA GLU A 43 -47.91 -21.63 11.56
C GLU A 43 -48.35 -21.24 10.14
N ALA A 44 -49.54 -20.64 9.98
CA ALA A 44 -50.02 -20.20 8.68
C ALA A 44 -49.19 -19.01 8.14
N ARG A 45 -48.77 -18.07 9.01
CA ARG A 45 -47.86 -16.99 8.64
C ARG A 45 -46.48 -17.50 8.22
N MET A 46 -45.94 -18.48 8.95
CA MET A 46 -44.68 -19.13 8.61
C MET A 46 -44.77 -19.91 7.30
N ALA A 47 -45.86 -20.66 7.08
CA ALA A 47 -46.12 -21.37 5.82
C ALA A 47 -46.15 -20.40 4.63
N ARG A 48 -46.87 -19.28 4.76
CA ARG A 48 -46.93 -18.24 3.72
C ARG A 48 -45.56 -17.63 3.39
N THR A 49 -44.71 -17.45 4.40
CA THR A 49 -43.33 -16.98 4.21
C THR A 49 -42.49 -18.02 3.45
N ARG A 50 -42.63 -19.32 3.79
CA ARG A 50 -41.92 -20.41 3.10
C ARG A 50 -42.33 -20.53 1.63
N GLU A 51 -43.62 -20.39 1.32
CA GLU A 51 -44.14 -20.37 -0.06
C GLU A 51 -43.51 -19.24 -0.88
N ARG A 52 -43.47 -18.02 -0.32
CA ARG A 52 -42.81 -16.86 -0.95
C ARG A 52 -41.31 -17.11 -1.16
N THR A 53 -40.61 -17.62 -0.15
CA THR A 53 -39.17 -17.95 -0.27
C THR A 53 -38.92 -19.01 -1.34
N ALA A 54 -39.76 -20.04 -1.42
CA ALA A 54 -39.65 -21.09 -2.43
C ALA A 54 -39.83 -20.53 -3.85
N MET A 55 -40.79 -19.63 -4.06
CA MET A 55 -41.00 -18.97 -5.34
C MET A 55 -39.84 -18.04 -5.73
N LEU A 56 -39.26 -17.32 -4.75
CA LEU A 56 -38.15 -16.39 -5.00
C LEU A 56 -36.79 -17.09 -5.14
N LYS A 57 -36.64 -18.34 -4.70
CA LYS A 57 -35.35 -19.04 -4.71
C LYS A 57 -34.69 -19.08 -6.10
N PRO A 58 -35.37 -19.46 -7.21
CA PRO A 58 -34.76 -19.46 -8.53
C PRO A 58 -34.34 -18.05 -9.00
N LEU A 59 -35.09 -17.02 -8.59
CA LEU A 59 -34.76 -15.63 -8.91
C LEU A 59 -33.48 -15.20 -8.16
N HIS A 60 -33.39 -15.48 -6.86
CA HIS A 60 -32.21 -15.16 -6.08
C HIS A 60 -30.96 -15.88 -6.60
N GLU A 61 -31.09 -17.14 -7.03
CA GLU A 61 -30.00 -17.89 -7.66
C GLU A 61 -29.54 -17.22 -8.97
N ARG A 62 -30.46 -16.74 -9.81
CA ARG A 62 -30.12 -15.97 -11.02
C ARG A 62 -29.47 -14.62 -10.71
N ILE A 63 -29.99 -13.87 -9.73
CA ILE A 63 -29.39 -12.60 -9.29
C ILE A 63 -27.93 -12.80 -8.87
N VAL A 64 -27.65 -13.87 -8.13
CA VAL A 64 -26.28 -14.21 -7.72
C VAL A 64 -25.43 -14.54 -8.93
N GLN A 65 -25.94 -15.33 -9.88
CA GLN A 65 -25.21 -15.67 -11.12
C GLN A 65 -24.91 -14.44 -11.99
N GLU A 66 -25.89 -13.55 -12.18
CA GLU A 66 -25.72 -12.32 -12.95
C GLU A 66 -24.72 -11.37 -12.29
N GLY A 67 -24.80 -11.20 -10.96
CA GLY A 67 -23.85 -10.38 -10.22
C GLY A 67 -22.42 -10.93 -10.34
N GLU A 68 -22.27 -12.26 -10.30
CA GLU A 68 -20.98 -12.91 -10.49
C GLU A 68 -20.46 -12.75 -11.93
N GLN A 69 -21.31 -12.91 -12.95
CA GLN A 69 -20.92 -12.66 -14.35
C GLN A 69 -20.49 -11.21 -14.58
N GLN A 70 -21.20 -10.23 -14.02
CA GLN A 70 -20.84 -8.82 -14.10
C GLN A 70 -19.51 -8.53 -13.41
N ARG A 71 -19.28 -9.10 -12.22
CA ARG A 71 -18.00 -9.01 -11.51
C ARG A 71 -16.85 -9.53 -12.38
N GLN A 72 -17.01 -10.72 -12.94
CA GLN A 72 -15.99 -11.33 -13.80
C GLN A 72 -15.72 -10.49 -15.05
N ALA A 73 -16.77 -10.05 -15.75
CA ALA A 73 -16.65 -9.21 -16.93
C ALA A 73 -15.93 -7.88 -16.64
N ALA A 74 -16.30 -7.21 -15.53
CA ALA A 74 -15.66 -5.96 -15.11
C ALA A 74 -14.18 -6.15 -14.76
N ASN A 75 -13.83 -7.25 -14.09
CA ASN A 75 -12.46 -7.57 -13.73
C ASN A 75 -11.60 -7.86 -14.97
N PHE A 76 -12.10 -8.65 -15.92
CA PHE A 76 -11.39 -8.89 -17.17
C PHE A 76 -11.20 -7.60 -17.98
N ALA A 77 -12.26 -6.78 -18.13
CA ALA A 77 -12.16 -5.49 -18.82
C ALA A 77 -11.19 -4.51 -18.13
N HIS A 78 -11.01 -4.61 -16.81
CA HIS A 78 -10.00 -3.85 -16.09
C HIS A 78 -8.58 -4.32 -16.44
N VAL A 79 -8.32 -5.62 -16.45
CA VAL A 79 -7.01 -6.19 -16.82
C VAL A 79 -6.68 -5.92 -18.30
N GLU A 80 -7.65 -6.05 -19.21
CA GLU A 80 -7.49 -5.71 -20.62
C GLU A 80 -7.02 -4.26 -20.79
N ARG A 81 -7.63 -3.30 -20.07
CA ARG A 81 -7.19 -1.90 -20.07
C ARG A 81 -5.79 -1.72 -19.48
N LYS A 82 -5.43 -2.42 -18.41
CA LYS A 82 -4.06 -2.38 -17.85
C LYS A 82 -3.02 -2.87 -18.85
N VAL A 83 -3.31 -3.98 -19.54
CA VAL A 83 -2.39 -4.53 -20.56
C VAL A 83 -2.27 -3.58 -21.75
N ALA A 84 -3.39 -3.02 -22.24
CA ALA A 84 -3.39 -2.02 -23.31
C ALA A 84 -2.63 -0.74 -22.91
N GLY A 85 -2.72 -0.34 -21.64
CA GLY A 85 -1.98 0.77 -21.06
C GLY A 85 -0.50 0.50 -20.74
N GLY A 86 0.04 -0.66 -21.16
CA GLY A 86 1.46 -0.98 -21.03
C GLY A 86 1.87 -1.59 -19.69
N SER A 87 0.98 -2.28 -18.98
CA SER A 87 1.33 -2.97 -17.72
C SER A 87 2.57 -3.86 -17.87
N THR A 88 3.49 -3.70 -16.92
CA THR A 88 4.72 -4.50 -16.79
C THR A 88 4.52 -5.75 -15.93
N ASP A 89 3.35 -5.91 -15.27
CA ASP A 89 3.04 -7.10 -14.50
C ASP A 89 2.68 -8.25 -15.46
N SER A 90 3.54 -9.27 -15.55
CA SER A 90 3.33 -10.41 -16.44
C SER A 90 2.09 -11.23 -16.09
N ARG A 91 1.58 -11.13 -14.86
CA ARG A 91 0.35 -11.80 -14.43
C ARG A 91 -0.88 -11.25 -15.13
N ASP A 92 -0.91 -9.95 -15.46
CA ASP A 92 -2.05 -9.36 -16.17
C ASP A 92 -2.24 -10.03 -17.56
N ARG A 93 -1.14 -10.24 -18.30
CA ARG A 93 -1.16 -10.99 -19.57
C ARG A 93 -1.49 -12.47 -19.34
N GLY A 94 -0.98 -13.05 -18.25
CA GLY A 94 -1.29 -14.43 -17.85
C GLY A 94 -2.78 -14.67 -17.61
N ILE A 95 -3.47 -13.75 -16.94
CA ILE A 95 -4.92 -13.83 -16.68
C ILE A 95 -5.70 -13.87 -17.99
N LEU A 96 -5.37 -13.00 -18.94
CA LEU A 96 -6.04 -12.95 -20.25
C LEU A 96 -5.74 -14.20 -21.09
N HIS A 97 -4.51 -14.69 -21.04
CA HIS A 97 -4.12 -15.94 -21.69
C HIS A 97 -4.90 -17.13 -21.13
N ALA A 98 -5.00 -17.23 -19.80
CA ALA A 98 -5.71 -18.31 -19.14
C ALA A 98 -7.20 -18.36 -19.52
N ARG A 99 -7.86 -17.20 -19.58
CA ARG A 99 -9.23 -17.08 -20.09
C ARG A 99 -9.33 -17.51 -21.56
N ALA A 100 -8.41 -17.05 -22.41
CA ALA A 100 -8.48 -17.29 -23.86
C ALA A 100 -8.19 -18.75 -24.25
N VAL A 101 -7.25 -19.40 -23.56
CA VAL A 101 -6.79 -20.77 -23.89
C VAL A 101 -7.58 -21.83 -23.14
N TYR A 102 -7.83 -21.63 -21.84
CA TYR A 102 -8.46 -22.64 -21.00
C TYR A 102 -9.95 -22.38 -20.71
N GLY A 103 -10.47 -21.22 -21.10
CA GLY A 103 -11.86 -20.85 -20.81
C GLY A 103 -12.12 -20.63 -19.32
N TYR A 104 -11.07 -20.40 -18.54
CA TYR A 104 -11.16 -20.23 -17.09
C TYR A 104 -11.98 -19.01 -16.70
N ASP A 105 -12.74 -19.15 -15.61
CA ASP A 105 -13.37 -18.02 -14.96
C ASP A 105 -12.33 -17.09 -14.31
N TRP A 106 -12.77 -15.94 -13.78
CA TRP A 106 -11.85 -14.96 -13.21
C TRP A 106 -10.94 -15.56 -12.12
N ASP A 107 -11.49 -16.37 -11.22
CA ASP A 107 -10.76 -16.87 -10.07
C ASP A 107 -9.76 -17.97 -10.49
N GLU A 108 -10.14 -18.84 -11.44
CA GLU A 108 -9.26 -19.84 -12.06
C GLU A 108 -8.15 -19.16 -12.88
N ALA A 109 -8.47 -18.13 -13.66
CA ALA A 109 -7.50 -17.42 -14.50
C ALA A 109 -6.43 -16.69 -13.66
N VAL A 110 -6.84 -16.09 -12.54
CA VAL A 110 -5.90 -15.50 -11.57
C VAL A 110 -5.01 -16.58 -10.96
N ALA A 111 -5.58 -17.71 -10.53
CA ALA A 111 -4.81 -18.79 -9.95
C ALA A 111 -3.79 -19.39 -10.93
N TRP A 112 -4.18 -19.58 -12.20
CA TRP A 112 -3.26 -20.00 -13.25
C TRP A 112 -2.13 -18.99 -13.46
N ALA A 113 -2.44 -17.69 -13.52
CA ALA A 113 -1.45 -16.66 -13.72
C ALA A 113 -0.45 -16.58 -12.56
N ASP A 114 -0.91 -16.74 -11.32
CA ASP A 114 -0.06 -16.82 -10.13
C ASP A 114 0.85 -18.06 -10.16
N GLY A 115 0.34 -19.21 -10.58
CA GLY A 115 1.14 -20.43 -10.77
C GLY A 115 2.23 -20.23 -11.83
N ASN A 116 1.86 -19.68 -12.99
CA ASN A 116 2.80 -19.41 -14.08
C ASN A 116 3.90 -18.43 -13.67
N TYR A 117 3.52 -17.37 -12.96
CA TYR A 117 4.45 -16.39 -12.42
C TYR A 117 5.40 -17.02 -11.39
N ALA A 118 4.87 -17.80 -10.44
CA ALA A 118 5.68 -18.46 -9.42
C ALA A 118 6.72 -19.41 -10.04
N ALA A 119 6.32 -20.17 -11.07
CA ALA A 119 7.23 -21.04 -11.81
C ALA A 119 8.39 -20.23 -12.43
N LYS A 120 8.06 -19.19 -13.20
CA LYS A 120 9.04 -18.32 -13.89
C LYS A 120 9.94 -17.53 -12.94
N ALA A 121 9.41 -17.09 -11.80
CA ALA A 121 10.16 -16.36 -10.79
C ALA A 121 11.06 -17.27 -9.93
N GLY A 122 11.05 -18.58 -10.16
CA GLY A 122 11.83 -19.54 -9.38
C GLY A 122 11.27 -19.85 -8.00
N TRP A 123 10.02 -19.47 -7.71
CA TRP A 123 9.42 -19.64 -6.39
C TRP A 123 8.97 -21.09 -6.16
N GLU A 124 8.80 -21.44 -4.89
CA GLU A 124 8.11 -22.66 -4.47
C GLU A 124 6.65 -22.63 -4.92
N ALA A 125 6.10 -23.79 -5.29
CA ALA A 125 4.69 -23.94 -5.59
C ALA A 125 3.85 -23.65 -4.33
N ARG A 126 2.96 -22.67 -4.42
CA ARG A 126 2.06 -22.24 -3.34
C ARG A 126 0.64 -22.11 -3.88
N PRO A 127 -0.04 -23.24 -4.15
CA PRO A 127 -1.43 -23.22 -4.57
C PRO A 127 -2.33 -22.60 -3.50
N PRO A 128 -3.48 -22.01 -3.89
CA PRO A 128 -4.45 -21.44 -2.96
C PRO A 128 -4.90 -22.46 -1.90
N SER A 129 -5.20 -21.96 -0.69
CA SER A 129 -5.78 -22.77 0.37
C SER A 129 -7.13 -23.35 -0.06
N LEU A 130 -7.38 -24.59 0.35
CA LEU A 130 -8.63 -25.29 0.09
C LEU A 130 -9.83 -24.45 0.54
N THR A 131 -10.82 -24.34 -0.33
CA THR A 131 -12.15 -23.84 0.09
C THR A 131 -12.85 -24.89 0.96
N ARG A 132 -13.80 -24.45 1.80
CA ARG A 132 -14.58 -25.31 2.73
C ARG A 132 -14.94 -26.67 2.11
N GLN A 133 -14.84 -27.73 2.93
CA GLN A 133 -15.13 -29.12 2.55
C GLN A 133 -16.39 -29.24 1.66
N GLY A 134 -16.23 -29.86 0.48
CA GLY A 134 -17.34 -30.30 -0.37
C GLY A 134 -17.48 -29.65 -1.76
N LYS A 135 -16.63 -28.68 -2.14
CA LYS A 135 -16.59 -28.16 -3.52
C LYS A 135 -15.27 -28.53 -4.22
N PRO A 136 -15.29 -28.92 -5.51
CA PRO A 136 -14.06 -29.13 -6.27
C PRO A 136 -13.28 -27.81 -6.34
N ASP A 137 -12.03 -27.82 -5.89
CA ASP A 137 -11.18 -26.64 -5.86
C ASP A 137 -10.54 -26.40 -7.23
N ARG A 138 -11.35 -25.85 -8.14
CA ARG A 138 -10.95 -25.55 -9.50
C ARG A 138 -9.74 -24.61 -9.58
N ARG A 139 -9.58 -23.72 -8.61
CA ARG A 139 -8.47 -22.75 -8.54
C ARG A 139 -7.13 -23.44 -8.31
N ARG A 140 -7.09 -24.49 -7.48
CA ARG A 140 -5.88 -25.28 -7.28
C ARG A 140 -5.48 -26.00 -8.56
N GLY A 141 -6.43 -26.62 -9.27
CA GLY A 141 -6.15 -27.23 -10.57
C GLY A 141 -5.62 -26.22 -11.59
N ALA A 142 -6.22 -25.04 -11.67
CA ALA A 142 -5.75 -23.97 -12.55
C ALA A 142 -4.35 -23.47 -12.16
N TYR A 143 -4.06 -23.31 -10.86
CA TYR A 143 -2.72 -22.95 -10.36
C TYR A 143 -1.67 -23.98 -10.74
N ASP A 144 -1.95 -25.26 -10.48
CA ASP A 144 -1.02 -26.36 -10.76
C ASP A 144 -0.73 -26.44 -12.27
N GLN A 145 -1.75 -26.27 -13.12
CA GLN A 145 -1.57 -26.16 -14.56
C GLN A 145 -0.71 -24.95 -14.95
N GLY A 146 -0.97 -23.78 -14.38
CA GLY A 146 -0.18 -22.57 -14.65
C GLY A 146 1.29 -22.72 -14.25
N PHE A 147 1.53 -23.38 -13.12
CA PHE A 147 2.87 -23.68 -12.64
C PHE A 147 3.61 -24.63 -13.58
N LEU A 148 2.95 -25.68 -14.06
CA LEU A 148 3.49 -26.60 -15.07
C LEU A 148 3.78 -25.87 -16.40
N ASP A 149 2.85 -25.05 -16.88
CA ASP A 149 2.99 -24.26 -18.11
C ASP A 149 4.13 -23.24 -18.01
N GLY A 150 4.45 -22.79 -16.79
CA GLY A 150 5.58 -21.92 -16.50
C GLY A 150 6.93 -22.65 -16.38
N GLY A 151 6.93 -23.97 -16.59
CA GLY A 151 8.12 -24.82 -16.53
C GLY A 151 8.39 -25.42 -15.14
N GLY A 152 7.52 -25.21 -14.16
CA GLY A 152 7.65 -25.80 -12.84
C GLY A 152 7.42 -27.32 -12.85
N ARG A 153 8.12 -28.03 -11.96
CA ARG A 153 8.02 -29.49 -11.79
C ARG A 153 7.84 -29.81 -10.31
N PRO A 154 6.60 -29.89 -9.80
CA PRO A 154 6.32 -30.11 -8.37
C PRO A 154 6.95 -31.38 -7.80
N ASP A 155 7.09 -32.42 -8.63
CA ASP A 155 7.62 -33.73 -8.23
C ASP A 155 9.16 -33.79 -8.20
N ASP A 156 9.86 -32.75 -8.67
CA ASP A 156 11.32 -32.70 -8.69
C ASP A 156 11.84 -31.85 -7.53
N ILE A 157 12.54 -32.50 -6.60
CA ILE A 157 13.09 -31.88 -5.39
C ILE A 157 14.13 -30.78 -5.68
N PHE A 158 14.74 -30.77 -6.87
CA PHE A 158 15.70 -29.75 -7.29
C PHE A 158 15.09 -28.70 -8.23
N ASP A 159 13.80 -28.80 -8.55
CA ASP A 159 13.09 -27.89 -9.44
C ASP A 159 13.21 -26.42 -9.00
N VAL A 160 12.89 -26.16 -7.73
CA VAL A 160 12.95 -24.80 -7.15
C VAL A 160 14.36 -24.23 -7.26
N ALA A 161 15.39 -25.02 -6.94
CA ALA A 161 16.78 -24.58 -7.01
C ALA A 161 17.21 -24.25 -8.45
N ARG A 162 16.86 -25.09 -9.43
CA ARG A 162 17.16 -24.85 -10.85
C ARG A 162 16.43 -23.63 -11.39
N ARG A 163 15.13 -23.50 -11.11
CA ARG A 163 14.35 -22.34 -11.57
C ARG A 163 14.76 -21.05 -10.87
N SER A 164 15.09 -21.10 -9.58
CA SER A 164 15.68 -19.95 -8.86
C SER A 164 16.99 -19.49 -9.50
N LEU A 165 17.89 -20.42 -9.86
CA LEU A 165 19.13 -20.09 -10.55
C LEU A 165 18.89 -19.51 -11.96
N ALA A 166 17.96 -20.12 -12.72
CA ALA A 166 17.61 -19.66 -14.06
C ALA A 166 16.93 -18.28 -14.03
N ALA A 167 16.03 -18.02 -13.07
CA ALA A 167 15.37 -16.73 -12.88
C ALA A 167 16.35 -15.60 -12.48
N VAL A 168 17.47 -15.95 -11.85
CA VAL A 168 18.57 -15.03 -11.52
C VAL A 168 19.46 -14.75 -12.73
N THR A 169 19.44 -15.61 -13.76
CA THR A 169 20.22 -15.39 -14.98
C THR A 169 19.50 -14.32 -15.81
N PRO A 170 20.06 -13.11 -15.97
CA PRO A 170 19.44 -12.11 -16.82
C PRO A 170 19.47 -12.65 -18.26
N GLU A 171 18.31 -12.65 -18.93
CA GLU A 171 18.30 -12.80 -20.39
C GLU A 171 19.30 -11.80 -20.98
N PRO A 172 20.15 -12.20 -21.95
CA PRO A 172 20.97 -11.24 -22.67
C PRO A 172 20.03 -10.28 -23.38
N ALA A 173 19.90 -9.08 -22.83
CA ALA A 173 19.03 -8.05 -23.34
C ALA A 173 19.39 -7.78 -24.81
N THR A 174 18.42 -7.98 -25.69
CA THR A 174 18.45 -7.46 -27.05
C THR A 174 18.83 -5.98 -26.96
N ALA A 175 19.86 -5.58 -27.70
CA ALA A 175 20.49 -4.27 -27.59
C ALA A 175 19.48 -3.13 -27.80
N THR A 176 18.93 -2.61 -26.70
CA THR A 176 18.22 -1.34 -26.65
C THR A 176 18.95 -0.43 -25.68
N SER A 177 19.88 0.35 -26.24
CA SER A 177 20.60 1.48 -25.63
C SER A 177 21.39 1.15 -24.35
N PRO A 178 22.51 1.85 -24.07
CA PRO A 178 23.24 1.61 -22.84
C PRO A 178 22.28 1.82 -21.65
N PRO A 179 22.17 0.85 -20.73
CA PRO A 179 21.35 1.04 -19.55
C PRO A 179 21.87 2.29 -18.83
N SER A 180 20.97 3.25 -18.63
CA SER A 180 21.18 4.25 -17.58
C SER A 180 21.45 3.45 -16.32
N SER A 181 22.68 3.48 -15.82
CA SER A 181 23.10 2.88 -14.55
C SER A 181 22.40 3.54 -13.35
N ARG A 182 21.42 4.42 -13.60
CA ARG A 182 20.61 5.15 -12.64
C ARG A 182 19.12 4.88 -12.93
N PRO A 183 18.33 4.40 -11.95
CA PRO A 183 16.89 4.33 -12.12
C PRO A 183 16.34 5.75 -12.32
N LEU A 184 15.48 5.92 -13.34
CA LEU A 184 14.85 7.20 -13.62
C LEU A 184 14.02 7.68 -12.41
N PRO A 185 14.03 8.97 -12.08
CA PRO A 185 13.19 9.55 -11.03
C PRO A 185 11.73 9.11 -11.06
N SER A 186 11.08 9.03 -12.22
CA SER A 186 9.71 8.53 -12.37
C SER A 186 9.52 7.04 -12.00
N GLN A 187 10.59 6.27 -11.95
CA GLN A 187 10.58 4.86 -11.60
C GLN A 187 10.89 4.60 -10.13
N TRP A 188 11.32 5.62 -9.37
CA TRP A 188 11.63 5.46 -7.95
C TRP A 188 10.44 4.89 -7.15
N PRO A 189 10.70 4.06 -6.13
CA PRO A 189 9.66 3.50 -5.27
C PRO A 189 9.00 4.57 -4.39
N ALA A 190 7.84 4.24 -3.84
CA ALA A 190 7.18 5.09 -2.84
C ALA A 190 7.92 5.02 -1.48
N PRO A 191 7.86 6.08 -0.65
CA PRO A 191 8.45 6.08 0.68
C PRO A 191 8.00 4.91 1.56
N THR A 192 8.96 4.23 2.16
CA THR A 192 8.72 3.15 3.13
C THR A 192 9.42 3.39 4.47
N ASP A 193 9.17 2.55 5.47
CA ASP A 193 9.86 2.61 6.76
C ASP A 193 11.14 1.76 6.81
N LEU A 194 11.50 1.12 5.69
CA LEU A 194 12.67 0.24 5.55
C LEU A 194 14.01 0.99 5.56
N PRO A 195 14.18 2.15 4.89
CA PRO A 195 15.46 2.84 4.86
C PRO A 195 15.90 3.27 6.26
N THR A 196 17.21 3.27 6.47
CA THR A 196 17.79 3.71 7.75
C THR A 196 17.59 5.21 7.93
N PRO A 197 17.35 5.71 9.16
CA PRO A 197 17.32 7.15 9.42
C PRO A 197 18.60 7.86 8.93
N VAL A 198 18.43 9.02 8.31
CA VAL A 198 19.52 9.81 7.69
C VAL A 198 19.53 11.22 8.29
N SER A 199 20.73 11.74 8.53
CA SER A 199 20.91 13.11 9.02
C SER A 199 20.41 14.14 8.01
N TRP A 200 19.71 15.18 8.47
CA TRP A 200 19.07 16.17 7.60
C TRP A 200 19.99 16.79 6.54
N HIS A 201 21.24 17.14 6.86
CA HIS A 201 22.23 17.65 5.89
C HIS A 201 22.58 16.68 4.74
N ARG A 202 22.29 15.38 4.86
CA ARG A 202 22.48 14.36 3.81
C ARG A 202 21.19 14.01 3.07
N ARG A 203 20.16 14.83 3.22
CA ARG A 203 18.84 14.62 2.59
C ARG A 203 18.56 15.70 1.55
N LEU A 204 17.97 15.27 0.43
CA LEU A 204 17.57 16.13 -0.67
C LEU A 204 16.07 15.96 -0.91
N LEU A 205 15.34 17.08 -0.90
CA LEU A 205 13.93 17.14 -1.26
C LEU A 205 13.80 17.83 -2.62
N LEU A 206 13.18 17.17 -3.58
CA LEU A 206 12.83 17.74 -4.88
C LEU A 206 11.33 17.99 -4.90
N LEU A 207 10.92 19.25 -5.09
CA LEU A 207 9.54 19.68 -4.91
C LEU A 207 8.98 20.29 -6.19
N GLY A 208 7.83 19.81 -6.64
CA GLY A 208 7.08 20.41 -7.73
C GLY A 208 6.58 21.82 -7.41
N ALA A 209 6.35 22.61 -8.46
CA ALA A 209 5.83 23.97 -8.37
C ALA A 209 4.47 24.02 -7.66
N THR A 210 3.59 23.04 -7.89
CA THR A 210 2.27 22.98 -7.22
C THR A 210 2.39 22.85 -5.71
N GLU A 211 3.26 21.97 -5.22
CA GLU A 211 3.48 21.77 -3.78
C GLU A 211 4.26 22.93 -3.16
N HIS A 212 5.14 23.58 -3.92
CA HIS A 212 5.77 24.82 -3.46
C HIS A 212 4.74 25.94 -3.27
N ALA A 213 3.83 26.12 -4.23
CA ALA A 213 2.78 27.13 -4.18
C ALA A 213 1.76 26.87 -3.05
N ALA A 214 1.55 25.62 -2.65
CA ALA A 214 0.67 25.27 -1.54
C ALA A 214 1.14 25.81 -0.16
N GLY A 215 2.41 26.21 -0.04
CA GLY A 215 2.92 26.99 1.09
C GLY A 215 2.63 26.39 2.47
N THR A 216 1.91 27.14 3.32
CA THR A 216 1.64 26.84 4.73
C THR A 216 0.73 25.64 4.98
N ILE A 217 0.09 25.11 3.93
CA ILE A 217 -0.78 23.93 4.01
C ILE A 217 -0.07 22.73 3.35
N GLY A 218 1.02 22.95 2.61
CA GLY A 218 1.72 21.96 1.80
C GLY A 218 2.81 21.18 2.55
N ILE A 219 3.58 20.41 1.79
CA ILE A 219 4.67 19.55 2.27
C ILE A 219 5.79 20.34 2.99
N LEU A 220 6.06 21.58 2.59
CA LEU A 220 7.05 22.43 3.25
C LEU A 220 6.67 22.77 4.70
N ALA A 221 5.39 23.02 4.99
CA ALA A 221 4.95 23.28 6.37
C ALA A 221 5.24 22.07 7.27
N MET A 222 4.98 20.86 6.78
CA MET A 222 5.26 19.61 7.50
C MET A 222 6.75 19.38 7.71
N LEU A 223 7.61 19.86 6.80
CA LEU A 223 9.07 19.83 6.97
C LEU A 223 9.51 20.79 8.07
N HIS A 224 8.99 22.02 8.08
CA HIS A 224 9.33 23.06 9.05
C HIS A 224 8.97 22.71 10.50
N GLU A 225 7.98 21.83 10.70
CA GLU A 225 7.64 21.27 12.01
C GLU A 225 8.75 20.37 12.62
N ARG A 226 9.77 19.99 11.84
CA ARG A 226 10.84 19.09 12.29
C ARG A 226 12.07 19.86 12.77
N ILE A 227 12.66 19.39 13.87
CA ILE A 227 13.92 19.92 14.38
C ILE A 227 15.04 19.55 13.40
N GLY A 228 15.87 20.53 13.02
CA GLY A 228 17.00 20.37 12.11
C GLY A 228 16.62 20.32 10.62
N HIS A 229 15.37 20.63 10.28
CA HIS A 229 14.89 20.60 8.90
C HIS A 229 15.66 21.57 7.98
N ASP A 230 16.18 22.66 8.54
CA ASP A 230 16.96 23.72 7.89
C ASP A 230 18.27 23.21 7.27
N GLU A 231 18.79 22.08 7.76
CA GLU A 231 19.96 21.45 7.14
C GLU A 231 19.63 20.73 5.82
N THR A 232 18.36 20.42 5.56
CA THR A 232 17.90 19.69 4.36
C THR A 232 18.08 20.54 3.11
N THR A 233 18.64 19.95 2.05
CA THR A 233 18.66 20.64 0.75
C THR A 233 17.31 20.49 0.08
N VAL A 234 16.73 21.61 -0.38
CA VAL A 234 15.47 21.61 -1.15
C VAL A 234 15.74 22.17 -2.55
N CYS A 235 15.26 21.49 -3.58
CA CYS A 235 15.25 21.96 -4.96
C CYS A 235 13.82 22.00 -5.48
N LEU A 236 13.52 22.97 -6.34
CA LEU A 236 12.26 23.06 -7.06
C LEU A 236 12.39 22.43 -8.44
N ILE A 237 11.29 21.81 -8.88
CA ILE A 237 11.12 21.26 -10.23
C ILE A 237 10.07 22.12 -10.91
N ASP A 238 10.46 22.78 -11.98
CA ASP A 238 9.54 23.45 -12.89
C ASP A 238 9.52 22.69 -14.21
N ALA A 239 8.32 22.38 -14.71
CA ALA A 239 8.17 21.56 -15.91
C ALA A 239 8.79 22.22 -17.17
N GLN A 240 8.93 23.54 -17.19
CA GLN A 240 9.43 24.30 -18.36
C GLN A 240 10.92 24.62 -18.21
N THR A 241 11.30 25.14 -17.06
CA THR A 241 12.65 25.70 -16.78
C THR A 241 13.59 24.69 -16.13
N GLY A 242 13.09 23.55 -15.63
CA GLY A 242 13.88 22.46 -15.09
C GLY A 242 14.11 22.53 -13.59
N LEU A 243 15.18 21.88 -13.12
CA LEU A 243 15.55 21.80 -11.72
C LEU A 243 16.35 23.03 -11.28
N TYR A 244 16.04 23.59 -10.09
CA TYR A 244 16.86 24.64 -9.47
C TYR A 244 16.80 24.59 -7.94
N ALA A 245 17.82 25.13 -7.27
CA ALA A 245 17.90 25.10 -5.81
C ALA A 245 16.95 26.11 -5.16
N LEU A 246 16.17 25.66 -4.17
CA LEU A 246 15.37 26.53 -3.31
C LEU A 246 16.28 27.07 -2.20
N SER A 247 17.18 28.01 -2.52
CA SER A 247 18.03 28.62 -1.51
C SER A 247 17.56 30.03 -1.18
N GLY A 248 17.15 30.23 0.08
CA GLY A 248 17.54 31.45 0.75
C GLY A 248 19.07 31.54 0.74
N ALA A 249 19.62 32.69 0.33
CA ALA A 249 21.03 33.07 0.35
C ALA A 249 22.01 32.59 -0.74
N THR A 250 21.69 31.69 -1.68
CA THR A 250 22.53 31.49 -2.88
C THR A 250 21.70 31.52 -4.16
N GLY A 251 21.73 32.67 -4.83
CA GLY A 251 20.99 32.95 -6.06
C GLY A 251 21.58 32.24 -7.28
N LEU A 252 21.40 30.91 -7.35
CA LEU A 252 21.58 30.18 -8.60
C LEU A 252 20.37 30.46 -9.50
N PRO A 253 20.53 31.17 -10.62
CA PRO A 253 19.44 31.40 -11.55
C PRO A 253 18.96 30.07 -12.16
N PRO A 254 17.67 29.92 -12.45
CA PRO A 254 17.15 28.73 -13.14
C PRO A 254 17.83 28.57 -14.51
N GLY A 255 18.21 27.33 -14.86
CA GLY A 255 18.78 26.98 -16.17
C GLY A 255 20.31 26.84 -16.23
N ASP A 256 21.04 27.00 -15.13
CA ASP A 256 22.48 26.66 -15.05
C ASP A 256 22.69 25.26 -14.46
N ASP A 257 22.50 24.25 -15.30
CA ASP A 257 22.57 22.83 -14.93
C ASP A 257 23.94 22.42 -14.38
N GLU A 258 25.03 23.01 -14.87
CA GLU A 258 26.38 22.67 -14.43
C GLU A 258 26.66 23.26 -13.05
N ALA A 259 26.24 24.50 -12.79
CA ALA A 259 26.37 25.11 -11.48
C ALA A 259 25.49 24.40 -10.42
N LEU A 260 24.27 23.99 -10.79
CA LEU A 260 23.41 23.20 -9.92
C LEU A 260 24.01 21.82 -9.64
N ARG A 261 24.53 21.13 -10.66
CA ARG A 261 25.23 19.86 -10.51
C ARG A 261 26.43 20.00 -9.59
N ALA A 262 27.22 21.06 -9.74
CA ALA A 262 28.36 21.34 -8.89
C ALA A 262 27.92 21.57 -7.44
N HIS A 263 26.84 22.33 -7.21
CA HIS A 263 26.26 22.56 -5.88
C HIS A 263 25.79 21.25 -5.24
N LEU A 264 25.04 20.41 -5.95
CA LEU A 264 24.57 19.12 -5.44
C LEU A 264 25.73 18.15 -5.15
N ARG A 265 26.86 18.25 -5.86
CA ARG A 265 28.06 17.43 -5.58
C ARG A 265 28.83 17.86 -4.34
N GLN A 266 28.57 19.05 -3.77
CA GLN A 266 29.24 19.50 -2.54
C GLN A 266 28.76 18.74 -1.29
N ARG A 267 27.68 17.96 -1.39
CA ARG A 267 27.11 17.20 -0.28
C ARG A 267 27.01 15.72 -0.61
N ASP A 268 27.23 14.88 0.39
CA ASP A 268 27.10 13.43 0.29
C ASP A 268 25.68 12.99 0.68
N TYR A 269 24.77 13.07 -0.29
CA TYR A 269 23.36 12.71 -0.08
C TYR A 269 23.18 11.20 0.03
N ALA A 270 22.40 10.78 1.03
CA ALA A 270 22.08 9.37 1.27
C ALA A 270 20.58 9.05 1.13
N ASP A 271 19.72 10.08 1.10
CA ASP A 271 18.26 9.95 0.96
C ASP A 271 17.69 11.11 0.12
N ILE A 272 17.08 10.77 -1.01
CA ILE A 272 16.44 11.71 -1.95
C ILE A 272 14.96 11.40 -2.04
N LEU A 273 14.11 12.41 -1.91
CA LEU A 273 12.68 12.31 -2.17
C LEU A 273 12.24 13.27 -3.26
N ALA A 274 11.57 12.76 -4.28
CA ALA A 274 10.82 13.57 -5.25
C ALA A 274 9.34 13.65 -4.88
N VAL A 275 8.82 14.86 -4.81
CA VAL A 275 7.41 15.18 -4.61
C VAL A 275 6.97 16.06 -5.77
N ALA A 276 6.43 15.46 -6.82
CA ALA A 276 6.12 16.16 -8.05
C ALA A 276 4.99 15.48 -8.83
N GLU A 277 4.34 16.23 -9.71
CA GLU A 277 3.35 15.74 -10.65
C GLU A 277 4.00 15.06 -11.87
N GLU A 278 3.18 14.46 -12.74
CA GLU A 278 3.67 13.65 -13.86
C GLU A 278 4.54 14.46 -14.86
N ALA A 279 4.13 15.68 -15.19
CA ALA A 279 4.90 16.56 -16.07
C ALA A 279 6.25 16.97 -15.48
N GLU A 280 6.29 17.19 -14.16
CA GLU A 280 7.50 17.57 -13.43
C GLU A 280 8.44 16.36 -13.27
N LEU A 281 7.90 15.16 -13.03
CA LEU A 281 8.69 13.92 -13.02
C LEU A 281 9.29 13.62 -14.40
N ALA A 282 8.53 13.85 -15.49
CA ALA A 282 9.06 13.70 -16.85
C ALA A 282 10.21 14.69 -17.13
N ARG A 283 10.10 15.91 -16.63
CA ARG A 283 11.20 16.87 -16.69
C ARG A 283 12.40 16.38 -15.87
N LEU A 284 12.17 15.90 -14.65
CA LEU A 284 13.20 15.39 -13.77
C LEU A 284 13.93 14.15 -14.34
N ASP A 285 13.24 13.32 -15.11
CA ASP A 285 13.84 12.19 -15.84
C ASP A 285 14.86 12.67 -16.88
N THR A 286 14.54 13.75 -17.60
CA THR A 286 15.45 14.41 -18.55
C THR A 286 16.68 14.98 -17.82
N ASP A 287 16.45 15.59 -16.65
CA ASP A 287 17.47 16.23 -15.83
C ASP A 287 18.17 15.25 -14.85
N SER A 288 17.92 13.94 -14.98
CA SER A 288 18.40 12.90 -14.04
C SER A 288 19.93 12.82 -13.91
N HIS A 289 20.64 13.29 -14.92
CA HIS A 289 22.09 13.36 -14.97
C HIS A 289 22.68 14.46 -14.06
N ILE A 290 21.87 15.46 -13.66
CA ILE A 290 22.22 16.51 -12.68
C ILE A 290 22.18 15.96 -11.26
N LEU A 291 21.27 15.02 -10.99
CA LEU A 291 21.01 14.51 -9.65
C LEU A 291 22.18 13.67 -9.10
N PRO A 292 22.46 13.78 -7.79
CA PRO A 292 23.40 12.89 -7.12
C PRO A 292 22.81 11.48 -7.02
N LEU A 293 23.68 10.48 -6.96
CA LEU A 293 23.27 9.13 -6.59
C LEU A 293 23.24 9.01 -5.07
N ALA A 294 22.14 8.50 -4.56
CA ALA A 294 21.96 8.23 -3.14
C ALA A 294 21.56 6.78 -2.90
N ARG A 295 21.85 6.29 -1.70
CA ARG A 295 21.44 4.93 -1.28
C ARG A 295 19.93 4.75 -1.32
N THR A 296 19.18 5.79 -0.95
CA THR A 296 17.72 5.80 -0.97
C THR A 296 17.26 6.90 -1.92
N MET A 297 16.45 6.52 -2.91
CA MET A 297 15.83 7.43 -3.86
C MET A 297 14.37 7.01 -3.97
N GLU A 298 13.46 7.89 -3.57
CA GLU A 298 12.02 7.61 -3.46
C GLU A 298 11.22 8.73 -4.12
N ARG A 299 9.97 8.46 -4.51
CA ARG A 299 9.04 9.49 -4.97
C ARG A 299 7.65 9.30 -4.39
N THR A 300 6.93 10.39 -4.20
CA THR A 300 5.50 10.28 -3.89
C THR A 300 4.72 9.80 -5.11
N ARG A 301 3.62 9.08 -4.86
CA ARG A 301 2.70 8.55 -5.87
C ARG A 301 1.27 8.90 -5.44
N ASN A 302 0.41 9.08 -6.44
CA ASN A 302 -1.05 9.16 -6.30
C ASN A 302 -1.58 10.46 -5.67
N SER A 303 -2.78 10.43 -5.08
CA SER A 303 -3.52 11.60 -4.56
C SER A 303 -2.80 12.35 -3.45
N LEU A 304 -3.12 13.64 -3.26
CA LEU A 304 -2.53 14.52 -2.23
C LEU A 304 -2.52 13.91 -0.81
N LEU A 305 -3.58 13.18 -0.44
CA LEU A 305 -3.66 12.51 0.87
C LEU A 305 -2.59 11.41 1.02
N GLN A 306 -2.36 10.64 -0.05
CA GLN A 306 -1.35 9.59 -0.07
C GLN A 306 0.06 10.19 -0.13
N GLN A 307 0.26 11.27 -0.89
CA GLN A 307 1.53 12.01 -0.90
C GLN A 307 1.91 12.52 0.49
N ARG A 308 0.97 13.14 1.22
CA ARG A 308 1.21 13.57 2.61
C ARG A 308 1.54 12.41 3.53
N THR A 309 0.89 11.25 3.35
CA THR A 309 1.16 10.06 4.16
C THR A 309 2.55 9.49 3.88
N GLN A 310 2.95 9.42 2.61
CA GLN A 310 4.28 9.01 2.17
C GLN A 310 5.35 10.00 2.65
N PHE A 311 5.08 11.30 2.59
CA PHE A 311 5.98 12.33 3.09
C PHE A 311 6.22 12.19 4.59
N ARG A 312 5.20 11.84 5.40
CA ARG A 312 5.39 11.55 6.83
C ARG A 312 6.35 10.38 7.09
N LEU A 313 6.32 9.34 6.25
CA LEU A 313 7.27 8.22 6.36
C LEU A 313 8.70 8.71 6.11
N TRP A 314 8.89 9.54 5.09
CA TRP A 314 10.19 10.15 4.82
C TRP A 314 10.62 11.07 5.96
N LEU A 315 9.76 11.96 6.47
CA LEU A 315 10.09 12.85 7.60
C LEU A 315 10.49 12.07 8.86
N ALA A 316 9.83 10.95 9.16
CA ALA A 316 10.12 10.12 10.32
C ALA A 316 11.52 9.48 10.31
N ARG A 317 12.22 9.52 9.17
CA ARG A 317 13.61 9.05 9.01
C ARG A 317 14.64 10.18 9.10
N GLY A 318 14.22 11.43 9.27
CA GLY A 318 15.12 12.57 9.41
C GLY A 318 15.75 12.61 10.80
N ARG A 319 17.06 12.86 10.84
CA ARG A 319 17.84 12.86 12.08
C ARG A 319 18.53 14.20 12.30
N ALA A 320 18.22 14.84 13.43
CA ALA A 320 18.89 16.07 13.83
C ALA A 320 20.31 15.78 14.33
N ARG A 321 21.14 16.82 14.36
CA ARG A 321 22.55 16.69 14.77
C ARG A 321 22.67 16.18 16.21
N GLY A 322 23.33 15.02 16.35
CA GLY A 322 23.60 14.34 17.62
C GLY A 322 22.43 13.53 18.19
N GLU A 323 21.37 13.31 17.40
CA GLU A 323 20.45 12.22 17.64
C GLU A 323 21.06 10.88 17.17
N GLN A 324 20.69 9.80 17.85
CA GLN A 324 20.98 8.43 17.43
C GLN A 324 19.66 7.69 17.29
N PHE A 325 19.50 6.98 16.17
CA PHE A 325 18.33 6.17 15.88
C PHE A 325 18.76 4.82 15.38
N ALA A 326 18.07 3.78 15.84
CA ALA A 326 18.27 2.45 15.30
C ALA A 326 17.68 2.34 13.90
N ALA A 327 18.46 1.74 13.03
CA ALA A 327 18.00 1.21 11.76
C ALA A 327 17.14 -0.05 11.98
N GLY A 328 16.25 -0.34 11.03
CA GLY A 328 15.49 -1.59 11.01
C GLY A 328 13.99 -1.40 10.83
N HIS A 329 13.36 -2.46 10.32
CA HIS A 329 11.92 -2.54 10.11
C HIS A 329 11.19 -2.75 11.43
N ILE A 330 10.16 -1.93 11.68
CA ILE A 330 9.33 -2.06 12.87
C ILE A 330 8.19 -3.02 12.57
N ARG A 331 8.17 -4.15 13.29
CA ARG A 331 7.09 -5.14 13.16
C ARG A 331 5.89 -4.67 13.97
N TRP A 332 4.85 -4.25 13.28
CA TRP A 332 3.61 -3.82 13.92
C TRP A 332 2.68 -5.00 14.18
N SER A 333 2.00 -4.98 15.31
CA SER A 333 1.02 -5.99 15.70
C SER A 333 -0.17 -5.35 16.40
N LYS A 334 -1.32 -6.02 16.35
CA LYS A 334 -2.53 -5.62 17.07
C LYS A 334 -2.75 -6.62 18.20
N MET A 335 -2.59 -6.19 19.44
CA MET A 335 -2.85 -7.00 20.63
C MET A 335 -4.25 -6.69 21.17
N ALA A 336 -4.77 -7.57 22.05
CA ALA A 336 -6.06 -7.36 22.72
C ALA A 336 -6.13 -6.00 23.46
N ALA A 337 -4.99 -5.50 23.96
CA ALA A 337 -4.85 -4.23 24.65
C ALA A 337 -4.58 -3.00 23.75
N GLY A 338 -4.35 -3.17 22.44
CA GLY A 338 -4.10 -2.06 21.51
C GLY A 338 -2.99 -2.32 20.50
N LEU A 339 -2.50 -1.22 19.89
CA LEU A 339 -1.38 -1.25 18.94
C LEU A 339 -0.07 -1.59 19.67
N SER A 340 0.76 -2.45 19.08
CA SER A 340 2.14 -2.67 19.49
C SER A 340 3.09 -2.65 18.29
N GLY A 341 4.35 -2.33 18.54
CA GLY A 341 5.43 -2.35 17.56
C GLY A 341 6.70 -2.93 18.18
N ARG A 342 7.49 -3.66 17.40
CA ARG A 342 8.76 -4.23 17.84
C ARG A 342 9.90 -3.80 16.93
N LEU A 343 11.02 -3.40 17.52
CA LEU A 343 12.28 -3.10 16.83
C LEU A 343 13.44 -3.71 17.63
N GLY A 344 14.08 -4.75 17.06
CA GLY A 344 15.08 -5.53 17.78
C GLY A 344 14.51 -6.15 19.06
N ASP A 345 15.16 -5.85 20.17
CA ASP A 345 14.82 -6.33 21.51
C ASP A 345 13.77 -5.49 22.22
N PHE A 346 13.36 -4.36 21.64
CA PHE A 346 12.39 -3.47 22.26
C PHE A 346 11.00 -3.65 21.66
N THR A 347 10.01 -3.68 22.55
CA THR A 347 8.59 -3.66 22.19
C THR A 347 7.95 -2.42 22.77
N VAL A 348 7.24 -1.65 21.94
CA VAL A 348 6.43 -0.53 22.41
C VAL A 348 4.97 -0.91 22.29
N ARG A 349 4.15 -0.59 23.30
CA ARG A 349 2.71 -0.84 23.27
C ARG A 349 1.90 0.33 23.79
N TYR A 350 0.68 0.43 23.27
CA TYR A 350 -0.34 1.28 23.85
C TYR A 350 -0.82 0.71 25.19
N ALA A 351 -0.74 1.51 26.26
CA ALA A 351 -1.04 1.09 27.63
C ALA A 351 -2.33 1.72 28.20
N GLY A 352 -3.20 2.24 27.32
CA GLY A 352 -4.50 2.80 27.67
C GLY A 352 -4.52 4.33 27.82
N PRO A 353 -5.67 4.91 28.21
CA PRO A 353 -5.79 6.34 28.49
C PRO A 353 -5.00 6.72 29.75
N ALA A 354 -4.38 7.90 29.73
CA ALA A 354 -3.69 8.48 30.88
C ALA A 354 -4.62 9.40 31.69
N HIS A 355 -4.41 9.47 33.01
CA HIS A 355 -5.12 10.40 33.90
C HIS A 355 -4.27 11.67 34.09
N PRO A 356 -4.83 12.90 34.04
CA PRO A 356 -6.24 13.24 33.82
C PRO A 356 -6.68 13.23 32.33
N ARG A 357 -5.75 13.32 31.36
CA ARG A 357 -6.05 13.24 29.92
C ARG A 357 -4.84 12.75 29.12
N GLY A 358 -5.07 11.98 28.07
CA GLY A 358 -4.05 11.56 27.10
C GLY A 358 -4.02 10.05 26.85
N HIS A 359 -2.98 9.59 26.17
CA HIS A 359 -2.76 8.21 25.77
C HIS A 359 -1.37 7.77 26.22
N ARG A 360 -1.33 6.75 27.07
CA ARG A 360 -0.08 6.21 27.62
C ARG A 360 0.54 5.20 26.68
N ILE A 361 1.85 5.33 26.46
CA ILE A 361 2.68 4.41 25.67
C ILE A 361 3.80 3.91 26.59
N ILE A 362 4.06 2.61 26.57
CA ILE A 362 5.12 1.98 27.37
C ILE A 362 6.08 1.23 26.44
N VAL A 363 7.39 1.33 26.72
CA VAL A 363 8.46 0.56 26.09
C VAL A 363 8.92 -0.55 27.03
N GLU A 364 8.99 -1.76 26.49
CA GLU A 364 9.41 -2.99 27.15
C GLU A 364 10.69 -3.52 26.48
N ASP A 365 11.56 -4.16 27.26
CA ASP A 365 12.78 -4.80 26.77
C ASP A 365 12.54 -6.27 26.33
N ALA A 366 13.61 -7.00 26.04
CA ALA A 366 13.54 -8.38 25.55
C ALA A 366 12.83 -9.34 26.52
N TYR A 367 12.81 -9.02 27.81
CA TYR A 367 12.20 -9.82 28.87
C TYR A 367 10.74 -9.44 29.11
N GLY A 368 10.22 -8.43 28.40
CA GLY A 368 8.87 -7.90 28.60
C GLY A 368 8.74 -7.00 29.83
N GLU A 369 9.86 -6.59 30.43
CA GLU A 369 9.88 -5.63 31.53
C GLU A 369 9.98 -4.20 31.00
N THR A 370 9.48 -3.23 31.78
CA THR A 370 9.60 -1.81 31.43
C THR A 370 11.07 -1.44 31.22
N ALA A 371 11.40 -0.88 30.05
CA ALA A 371 12.77 -0.63 29.63
C ALA A 371 13.42 0.54 30.40
N THR A 372 13.84 0.32 31.65
CA THR A 372 14.53 1.32 32.48
C THR A 372 16.06 1.26 32.33
N GLY A 373 16.74 2.36 32.62
CA GLY A 373 18.22 2.41 32.67
C GLY A 373 18.91 2.61 31.30
N TYR A 374 18.15 2.99 30.28
CA TYR A 374 18.66 3.31 28.96
C TYR A 374 18.94 4.80 28.82
N ARG A 375 20.04 5.15 28.15
CA ARG A 375 20.45 6.54 27.91
C ARG A 375 20.69 6.80 26.43
N THR A 376 20.41 8.03 26.02
CA THR A 376 20.90 8.55 24.74
C THR A 376 22.43 8.58 24.74
N ALA A 377 23.06 8.62 23.56
CA ALA A 377 24.53 8.79 23.48
C ALA A 377 25.06 10.11 24.06
N ARG A 378 24.18 11.07 24.34
CA ARG A 378 24.52 12.31 25.07
C ARG A 378 24.40 12.16 26.59
N GLY A 379 24.05 10.98 27.09
CA GLY A 379 23.94 10.68 28.51
C GLY A 379 22.59 10.99 29.14
N HIS A 380 21.59 11.47 28.39
CA HIS A 380 20.25 11.73 28.92
C HIS A 380 19.48 10.42 29.12
N ASP A 381 18.85 10.27 30.29
CA ASP A 381 17.98 9.14 30.61
C ASP A 381 16.74 9.11 29.71
N LEU A 382 16.42 7.93 29.18
CA LEU A 382 15.19 7.69 28.43
C LEU A 382 14.08 7.28 29.40
N ASN A 383 12.90 7.90 29.22
CA ASN A 383 11.71 7.52 29.96
C ASN A 383 10.96 6.41 29.19
N PRO A 384 10.73 5.22 29.78
CA PRO A 384 10.03 4.14 29.10
C PRO A 384 8.52 4.36 29.00
N GLU A 385 7.99 5.35 29.71
CA GLU A 385 6.58 5.73 29.68
C GLU A 385 6.41 7.17 29.19
N ILE A 386 5.60 7.35 28.15
CA ILE A 386 5.18 8.69 27.70
C ILE A 386 3.67 8.80 27.60
N VAL A 387 3.17 10.03 27.68
CA VAL A 387 1.76 10.36 27.46
C VAL A 387 1.65 11.31 26.28
N ILE A 388 0.83 10.96 25.29
CA ILE A 388 0.52 11.82 24.15
C ILE A 388 -0.92 12.34 24.23
N GLY A 389 -1.16 13.57 23.80
CA GLY A 389 -2.48 14.20 23.87
C GLY A 389 -3.50 13.67 22.85
N ASN A 390 -3.05 13.16 21.70
CA ASN A 390 -3.93 12.74 20.60
C ASN A 390 -3.56 11.34 20.08
N LYS A 391 -4.55 10.44 20.01
CA LYS A 391 -4.39 9.07 19.50
C LYS A 391 -3.93 9.02 18.04
N SER A 392 -4.19 10.05 17.23
CA SER A 392 -3.70 10.09 15.84
C SER A 392 -2.17 10.06 15.75
N HIS A 393 -1.46 10.56 16.78
CA HIS A 393 0.00 10.59 16.83
C HIS A 393 0.61 9.31 17.42
N LEU A 394 -0.23 8.35 17.84
CA LEU A 394 0.19 7.13 18.53
C LEU A 394 1.30 6.38 17.78
N ARG A 395 1.08 6.09 16.49
CA ARG A 395 2.04 5.33 15.69
C ARG A 395 3.37 6.09 15.49
N SER A 396 3.31 7.41 15.32
CA SER A 396 4.51 8.24 15.17
C SER A 396 5.32 8.25 16.46
N ALA A 397 4.67 8.49 17.61
CA ALA A 397 5.32 8.52 18.91
C ALA A 397 5.93 7.15 19.29
N MET A 398 5.20 6.06 19.02
CA MET A 398 5.70 4.69 19.21
C MET A 398 6.93 4.38 18.33
N THR A 399 6.92 4.85 17.08
CA THR A 399 8.05 4.68 16.14
C THR A 399 9.29 5.39 16.66
N GLU A 400 9.13 6.64 17.08
CA GLU A 400 10.22 7.46 17.61
C GLU A 400 10.84 6.84 18.86
N LEU A 401 10.00 6.42 19.82
CA LEU A 401 10.45 5.72 21.03
C LEU A 401 11.23 4.44 20.70
N LEU A 402 10.71 3.56 19.85
CA LEU A 402 11.41 2.33 19.47
C LEU A 402 12.78 2.62 18.89
N ARG A 403 12.88 3.63 18.01
CA ARG A 403 14.15 3.98 17.36
C ARG A 403 15.14 4.60 18.34
N GLN A 404 14.67 5.38 19.32
CA GLN A 404 15.51 5.93 20.38
C GLN A 404 16.03 4.80 21.29
N TYR A 405 15.15 3.91 21.76
CA TYR A 405 15.51 2.80 22.63
C TYR A 405 16.47 1.80 21.98
N ALA A 406 16.21 1.42 20.73
CA ALA A 406 17.08 0.51 20.01
C ALA A 406 18.46 1.10 19.67
N ALA A 407 18.64 2.43 19.77
CA ALA A 407 19.94 3.10 19.68
C ALA A 407 20.52 3.51 21.04
N ALA A 408 19.82 3.22 22.14
CA ALA A 408 20.22 3.62 23.46
C ALA A 408 21.33 2.72 24.01
N LEU A 409 22.11 3.28 24.92
CA LEU A 409 23.12 2.55 25.67
C LEU A 409 22.53 2.16 27.03
N ARG A 410 22.70 0.90 27.43
CA ARG A 410 22.36 0.42 28.78
C ARG A 410 23.63 0.48 29.62
N LEU A 411 23.60 1.23 30.72
CA LEU A 411 24.63 1.08 31.76
C LEU A 411 24.28 -0.18 32.56
N GLY A 412 25.24 -1.09 32.66
CA GLY A 412 25.11 -2.34 33.41
C GLY A 412 24.98 -2.14 34.91
#